data_AF-A0A256WEA4-F1
#
_entry.id   AF-A0A256WEA4-F1
#
_cell.length_a   1.000
_cell.length_b   1.000
_cell.length_c   1.000
_cell.angle_alpha   90.00
_cell.angle_beta   90.00
_cell.angle_gamma   90.00
#
_symmetry.space_group_name_H-M   'P 1'
#
loop_
_entity.id
_entity.type
_entity.pdbx_description
1 polymer ?
#
loop_
_entity_poly.entity_id
_entity_poly.type
_entity_poly.pdbx_seq_one_letter_code
_entity_poly.pdbx_strand_id
1 'polypeptide(L)'
;RRFVEKLLFTENKIPFKIDRPSIKFLHTNGLIKDDGNGYVTFWVPFYKKRLYDAFYPYSNGETSYIAGNTYGPDYFDKNGNLKIDKLIKR
;
A
#
# COMPACT_ATOMS: atom_id res chain seq x y z
N ARG A 1 -11.98 -4.95 6.24
CA ARG A 1 -11.29 -3.69 5.88
C ARG A 1 -9.76 -3.85 5.85
N ARG A 2 -9.06 -3.97 6.99
CA ARG A 2 -7.58 -4.07 7.07
C ARG A 2 -6.93 -5.12 6.14
N PHE A 3 -7.58 -6.25 5.89
CA PHE A 3 -7.07 -7.27 4.95
C PHE A 3 -7.07 -6.81 3.49
N VAL A 4 -8.12 -6.11 3.05
CA VAL A 4 -8.26 -5.63 1.66
C VAL A 4 -7.25 -4.51 1.40
N GLU A 5 -7.05 -3.61 2.37
CA GLU A 5 -5.99 -2.59 2.31
C GLU A 5 -4.60 -3.23 2.21
N LYS A 6 -4.33 -4.27 3.03
CA LYS A 6 -3.06 -5.03 2.93
C LYS A 6 -2.90 -5.71 1.56
N LEU A 7 -3.98 -6.24 0.98
CA LEU A 7 -3.97 -6.88 -0.34
C LEU A 7 -3.76 -5.87 -1.49
N LEU A 8 -4.25 -4.64 -1.35
CA LEU A 8 -4.17 -3.60 -2.37
C LEU A 8 -2.86 -2.80 -2.32
N PHE A 9 -2.36 -2.50 -1.12
CA PHE A 9 -1.31 -1.51 -0.88
C PHE A 9 0.01 -2.09 -0.35
N THR A 10 0.12 -3.41 -0.17
CA THR A 10 1.38 -4.04 0.24
C THR A 10 2.00 -4.77 -0.95
N GLU A 11 3.32 -4.62 -1.14
CA GLU A 11 4.08 -5.34 -2.16
C GLU A 11 4.30 -6.83 -1.81
N ASN A 12 4.11 -7.19 -0.54
CA ASN A 12 4.25 -8.55 -0.06
C ASN A 12 3.14 -9.45 -0.61
N LYS A 13 3.55 -10.51 -1.32
CA LYS A 13 2.62 -11.55 -1.79
C LYS A 13 1.96 -12.25 -0.61
N ILE A 14 0.63 -12.34 -0.64
CA ILE A 14 -0.16 -13.00 0.41
C ILE A 14 -0.44 -14.43 -0.01
N PRO A 15 -0.06 -15.45 0.80
CA PRO A 15 -0.39 -16.83 0.49
C PRO A 15 -1.90 -17.05 0.41
N PHE A 16 -2.34 -17.75 -0.63
CA PHE A 16 -3.72 -18.15 -0.82
C PHE A 16 -4.04 -19.32 0.13
N LYS A 17 -4.77 -19.03 1.20
CA LYS A 17 -5.22 -20.02 2.19
C LYS A 17 -6.74 -19.95 2.30
N ILE A 18 -7.44 -20.87 1.66
CA ILE A 18 -8.91 -20.87 1.58
C ILE A 18 -9.57 -20.96 2.96
N ASP A 19 -8.91 -21.55 3.95
CA ASP A 19 -9.42 -21.67 5.33
C ASP A 19 -9.45 -20.33 6.07
N ARG A 20 -8.70 -19.32 5.61
CA ARG A 20 -8.74 -17.98 6.22
C ARG A 20 -10.08 -17.32 5.90
N PRO A 21 -10.90 -16.92 6.90
CA PRO A 21 -12.24 -16.38 6.67
C PRO A 21 -12.28 -15.21 5.68
N SER A 22 -11.27 -14.33 5.70
CA SER A 22 -11.17 -13.19 4.78
C SER A 22 -10.87 -13.60 3.33
N ILE A 23 -10.06 -14.64 3.13
CA ILE A 23 -9.75 -15.16 1.79
C ILE A 23 -10.96 -15.93 1.27
N LYS A 24 -11.54 -16.80 2.10
CA LYS A 24 -12.77 -17.53 1.78
C LYS A 24 -13.87 -16.61 1.29
N PHE A 25 -14.17 -15.56 2.06
CA PHE A 25 -15.20 -14.60 1.74
C PHE A 25 -14.96 -13.92 0.38
N LEU A 26 -13.76 -13.39 0.14
CA LEU A 26 -13.45 -12.68 -1.11
C LEU A 26 -13.39 -13.64 -2.32
N HIS A 27 -12.93 -14.87 -2.11
CA HIS A 27 -12.89 -15.90 -3.14
C HIS A 27 -14.30 -16.36 -3.54
N THR A 28 -15.16 -16.65 -2.56
CA THR A 28 -16.57 -17.03 -2.81
C THR A 28 -17.34 -15.93 -3.52
N ASN A 29 -17.02 -14.65 -3.27
CA ASN A 29 -17.59 -13.51 -3.99
C ASN A 29 -16.90 -13.23 -5.35
N GLY A 30 -15.96 -14.05 -5.79
CA GLY A 30 -15.31 -13.92 -7.10
C GLY A 30 -14.35 -12.73 -7.23
N LEU A 31 -13.93 -12.12 -6.13
CA LEU A 31 -13.02 -10.96 -6.17
C LEU A 31 -11.57 -11.37 -6.35
N ILE A 32 -11.18 -12.48 -5.71
CA ILE A 32 -9.81 -12.99 -5.69
C ILE A 32 -9.77 -14.46 -6.07
N LYS A 33 -8.62 -14.90 -6.56
CA LYS A 33 -8.31 -16.29 -6.88
C LYS A 33 -6.84 -16.60 -6.58
N ASP A 34 -6.49 -17.88 -6.70
CA ASP A 34 -5.09 -18.29 -6.75
C ASP A 34 -4.44 -17.81 -8.07
N ASP A 35 -3.21 -17.31 -7.97
CA ASP A 35 -2.39 -16.91 -9.10
C ASP A 35 -1.72 -18.09 -9.83
N GLY A 36 -1.87 -19.31 -9.31
CA GLY A 36 -1.23 -20.54 -9.81
C GLY A 36 0.10 -20.85 -9.13
N ASN A 37 0.60 -19.93 -8.30
CA ASN A 37 1.80 -20.07 -7.47
C ASN A 37 1.46 -20.09 -5.98
N GLY A 38 0.17 -20.22 -5.62
CA GLY A 38 -0.29 -20.25 -4.24
C GLY A 38 -0.40 -18.87 -3.59
N TYR A 39 -0.52 -17.81 -4.38
CA TYR A 39 -0.72 -16.44 -3.88
C TYR A 39 -2.07 -15.87 -4.31
N VAL A 40 -2.57 -14.94 -3.50
CA VAL A 40 -3.81 -14.23 -3.79
C VAL A 40 -3.61 -13.25 -4.95
N THR A 41 -4.41 -13.37 -6.00
CA THR A 41 -4.53 -12.37 -7.07
C THR A 41 -5.98 -11.96 -7.28
N PHE A 42 -6.20 -10.77 -7.84
CA PHE A 42 -7.54 -10.34 -8.23
C PHE A 42 -7.96 -11.07 -9.50
N TRP A 43 -9.20 -11.56 -9.52
CA TRP A 43 -9.71 -12.27 -10.69
C TRP A 43 -9.83 -11.33 -11.90
N VAL A 44 -10.38 -10.13 -11.69
CA VAL A 44 -10.57 -9.13 -12.74
C VAL A 44 -9.83 -7.84 -12.35
N PRO A 45 -8.97 -7.28 -13.24
CA PRO A 45 -8.28 -6.01 -12.97
C PRO A 45 -9.22 -4.85 -12.63
N PHE A 46 -10.43 -4.85 -13.21
CA PHE A 46 -11.45 -3.85 -12.91
C PHE A 46 -11.90 -3.87 -11.44
N TYR A 47 -12.02 -5.05 -10.82
CA TYR A 47 -12.37 -5.15 -9.39
C TYR A 47 -11.28 -4.57 -8.51
N LYS A 48 -10.01 -4.83 -8.85
CA LYS A 48 -8.87 -4.20 -8.19
C LYS A 48 -8.96 -2.68 -8.28
N LYS A 49 -9.27 -2.12 -9.46
CA LYS A 49 -9.41 -0.67 -9.66
C LYS A 49 -10.54 -0.09 -8.80
N ARG A 50 -11.72 -0.71 -8.82
CA ARG A 50 -12.88 -0.23 -8.02
C ARG A 50 -12.61 -0.28 -6.52
N LEU A 51 -11.96 -1.34 -6.05
CA LEU A 51 -11.53 -1.46 -4.65
C LEU A 51 -10.43 -0.46 -4.33
N TYR A 52 -9.47 -0.26 -5.24
CA TYR A 52 -8.45 0.76 -5.09
C TYR A 52 -9.07 2.14 -4.93
N ASP A 53 -10.02 2.55 -5.77
CA ASP A 53 -10.70 3.85 -5.67
C ASP A 53 -11.52 3.99 -4.37
N ALA A 54 -12.20 2.91 -3.93
CA ALA A 54 -13.03 2.92 -2.74
C ALA A 54 -12.23 2.89 -1.42
N PHE A 55 -11.09 2.21 -1.43
CA PHE A 55 -10.16 2.13 -0.30
C PHE A 55 -9.00 3.12 -0.43
N TYR A 56 -8.96 3.92 -1.51
CA TYR A 56 -8.00 4.98 -1.70
C TYR A 56 -8.16 5.91 -0.50
N PRO A 57 -7.11 6.14 0.29
CA PRO A 57 -7.23 7.01 1.43
C PRO A 57 -7.59 8.40 0.90
N TYR A 58 -8.73 8.94 1.32
CA TYR A 58 -9.07 10.36 1.11
C TYR A 58 -8.06 11.28 1.81
N SER A 59 -7.15 10.72 2.62
CA SER A 59 -5.92 11.38 3.06
C SER A 59 -4.71 10.93 2.23
N ASN A 60 -4.23 11.84 1.38
CA ASN A 60 -2.81 11.90 1.08
C ASN A 60 -2.07 11.95 2.42
N GLY A 61 -1.30 10.92 2.78
CA GLY A 61 -0.15 11.04 3.69
C GLY A 61 -0.39 11.51 5.14
N GLU A 62 -1.58 11.91 5.58
CA GLU A 62 -1.84 12.21 6.99
C GLU A 62 -2.31 10.95 7.72
N THR A 63 -1.44 9.95 7.77
CA THR A 63 -1.25 9.18 8.99
C THR A 63 0.14 9.56 9.47
N SER A 64 0.12 10.46 10.44
CA SER A 64 1.21 10.85 11.33
C SER A 64 2.16 9.69 11.62
N TYR A 65 3.23 9.56 10.82
CA TYR A 65 4.57 9.06 11.14
C TYR A 65 5.33 8.85 9.82
N ILE A 66 5.95 9.93 9.32
CA ILE A 66 7.20 9.79 8.56
C ILE A 66 8.18 9.22 9.57
N ALA A 67 8.71 8.02 9.34
CA ALA A 67 9.70 7.44 10.22
C ALA A 67 10.92 8.37 10.32
N GLY A 68 11.00 9.06 11.45
CA GLY A 68 12.21 9.27 12.23
C GLY A 68 13.35 10.05 11.58
N ASN A 69 13.48 11.31 12.02
CA ASN A 69 14.75 12.00 12.22
C ASN A 69 15.31 12.87 11.09
N THR A 70 14.47 13.56 10.33
CA THR A 70 14.92 14.70 9.52
C THR A 70 14.44 16.00 10.14
N TYR A 71 15.33 16.63 10.92
CA TYR A 71 15.15 18.00 11.40
C TYR A 71 15.10 18.91 10.16
N GLY A 72 13.91 19.39 9.80
CA GLY A 72 13.67 20.22 8.61
C GLY A 72 14.71 21.33 8.39
N PRO A 73 15.15 22.07 9.42
CA PRO A 73 16.16 23.14 9.28
C PRO A 73 17.50 22.71 8.68
N ASP A 74 17.86 21.42 8.74
CA ASP A 74 19.14 20.93 8.21
C ASP A 74 19.21 20.87 6.69
N TYR A 75 18.04 20.85 6.04
CA TYR A 75 17.87 20.70 4.60
C TYR A 75 17.49 22.00 3.90
N PHE A 76 17.26 23.09 4.65
CA PHE A 76 16.98 24.40 4.09
C PHE A 76 18.09 25.40 4.47
N ASP A 77 18.41 26.33 3.57
CA ASP A 77 19.24 27.49 3.87
C ASP A 77 18.43 28.59 4.56
N LYS A 78 19.09 29.66 5.01
CA LYS A 78 18.43 30.81 5.67
C LYS A 78 17.47 31.57 4.74
N ASN A 79 17.51 31.29 3.44
CA ASN A 79 16.69 31.89 2.40
C ASN A 79 15.53 30.96 1.98
N GLY A 80 15.37 29.80 2.64
CA GLY A 80 14.32 28.83 2.35
C GLY A 80 14.59 27.93 1.15
N ASN A 81 15.79 27.95 0.57
CA ASN A 81 16.16 27.05 -0.53
C ASN A 81 16.64 25.70 0.00
N LEU A 82 16.34 24.68 -0.80
CA LEU A 82 16.58 23.28 -0.46
C LEU A 82 18.04 22.90 -0.76
N LYS A 83 18.75 22.38 0.24
CA LYS A 83 20.16 21.95 0.13
C LYS A 83 20.25 20.60 -0.57
N ILE A 84 20.22 20.62 -1.90
CA ILE A 84 20.25 19.43 -2.76
C ILE A 84 21.47 18.52 -2.47
N ASP A 85 22.62 19.09 -2.10
CA ASP A 85 23.84 18.34 -1.78
C ASP A 85 23.69 17.35 -0.61
N LYS A 86 22.79 17.63 0.35
CA LYS A 86 22.51 16.71 1.46
C LYS A 86 21.57 15.57 1.07
N LEU A 87 20.87 15.67 -0.06
CA LEU A 87 19.90 14.69 -0.52
C LEU A 87 20.47 13.69 -1.53
N ILE A 88 21.58 14.01 -2.17
CA ILE A 88 22.21 13.15 -3.20
C ILE A 88 23.28 12.21 -2.62
N LYS A 89 23.60 12.31 -1.31
CA LYS A 89 24.53 11.36 -0.70
C LYS A 89 23.90 9.97 -0.57
N ARG A 90 24.45 9.05 -1.35
CA ARG A 90 24.16 7.61 -1.37
C ARG A 90 24.92 6.87 -0.28
#